data_AF-A0A085NBK4-F1
#
_entry.id   AF-A0A085NBK4-F1
#
_cell.length_a   1.000
_cell.length_b   1.000
_cell.length_c   1.000
_cell.angle_alpha   90.00
_cell.angle_beta   90.00
_cell.angle_gamma   90.00
#
_symmetry.space_group_name_H-M   'P 1'
#
loop_
_entity.id
_entity.type
_entity.pdbx_description
1 polymer ?
#
loop_
_entity_poly.entity_id
_entity_poly.type
_entity_poly.pdbx_seq_one_letter_code
_entity_poly.pdbx_strand_id
1 'polypeptide(L)'
;MVRQTTSYRGMETTQLDKSVDVKLIPEYDGSARHSITEWLEKVELACRLPGIDDLATVIPLQLTGGAFAVYMQLTAEDQKDPAKVKKALTAAFTVDSFIAYEQFVSRKLRADEPPDMFLAELRRLAALFGGVKANFA
;
A
#
# COMPACT_ATOMS: atom_id res chain seq x y z
N MET A 1 50.41 -35.95 -24.74
CA MET A 1 49.85 -34.59 -24.50
C MET A 1 48.33 -34.76 -24.37
N VAL A 2 47.82 -34.94 -23.14
CA VAL A 2 46.38 -35.15 -22.88
C VAL A 2 45.80 -33.82 -22.42
N ARG A 3 44.86 -33.27 -23.19
CA ARG A 3 44.21 -31.98 -22.90
C ARG A 3 43.16 -32.17 -21.81
N GLN A 4 43.30 -31.40 -20.74
CA GLN A 4 42.31 -31.24 -19.69
C GLN A 4 41.05 -30.57 -20.27
N THR A 5 39.88 -31.14 -19.99
CA THR A 5 38.59 -30.48 -20.17
C THR A 5 37.95 -30.27 -18.80
N THR A 6 38.32 -29.18 -18.13
CA THR A 6 37.57 -28.68 -16.98
C THR A 6 36.27 -28.07 -17.51
N SER A 7 35.19 -28.84 -17.42
CA SER A 7 33.82 -28.36 -17.62
C SER A 7 33.45 -27.45 -16.46
N TYR A 8 33.46 -26.14 -16.70
CA TYR A 8 32.85 -25.17 -15.81
C TYR A 8 31.33 -25.31 -15.93
N ARG A 9 30.74 -26.21 -15.14
CA ARG A 9 29.32 -26.13 -14.81
C ARG A 9 29.17 -24.88 -13.94
N GLY A 10 28.83 -23.76 -14.57
CA GLY A 10 28.39 -22.57 -13.88
C GLY A 10 27.30 -22.94 -12.89
N MET A 11 27.44 -22.49 -11.64
CA MET A 11 26.31 -22.38 -10.75
C MET A 11 25.33 -21.43 -11.42
N GLU A 12 24.31 -21.98 -12.07
CA GLU A 12 23.07 -21.25 -12.30
C GLU A 12 22.55 -20.92 -10.90
N THR A 13 22.91 -19.73 -10.42
CA THR A 13 22.16 -19.08 -9.37
C THR A 13 20.74 -19.07 -9.89
N THR A 14 19.89 -19.92 -9.34
CA THR A 14 18.46 -19.85 -9.52
C THR A 14 18.08 -18.46 -9.03
N GLN A 15 18.11 -17.48 -9.93
CA GLN A 15 17.34 -16.26 -9.79
C GLN A 15 15.93 -16.80 -9.69
N LEU A 16 15.47 -17.01 -8.46
CA LEU A 16 14.06 -17.11 -8.18
C LEU A 16 13.48 -15.89 -8.88
N ASP A 17 12.74 -16.10 -9.97
CA ASP A 17 12.06 -15.02 -10.68
C ASP A 17 11.25 -14.28 -9.62
N LYS A 18 11.78 -13.14 -9.17
CA LYS A 18 11.17 -12.31 -8.14
C LYS A 18 10.02 -11.58 -8.80
N SER A 19 8.91 -12.27 -9.01
CA SER A 19 7.65 -11.67 -9.46
C SER A 19 6.79 -11.36 -8.23
N VAL A 20 6.20 -10.17 -8.19
CA VAL A 20 5.07 -9.94 -7.28
C VAL A 20 3.92 -10.76 -7.87
N ASP A 21 3.32 -11.66 -7.09
CA ASP A 21 1.97 -12.09 -7.42
C ASP A 21 1.05 -10.89 -7.18
N VAL A 22 0.78 -10.15 -8.26
CA VAL A 22 -0.08 -8.97 -8.30
C VAL A 22 -1.43 -9.28 -7.64
N LYS A 23 -1.88 -10.54 -7.59
CA LYS A 23 -3.12 -10.94 -6.92
C LYS A 23 -3.11 -10.80 -5.39
N LEU A 24 -1.93 -10.67 -4.76
CA LEU A 24 -1.81 -10.49 -3.31
C LEU A 24 -2.10 -9.06 -2.86
N ILE A 25 -2.02 -8.09 -3.78
CA ILE A 25 -2.28 -6.69 -3.48
C ILE A 25 -3.74 -6.41 -3.84
N PRO A 26 -4.57 -5.94 -2.90
CA PRO A 26 -5.94 -5.59 -3.20
C PRO A 26 -5.99 -4.42 -4.18
N GLU A 27 -6.98 -4.39 -5.06
CA GLU A 27 -7.23 -3.23 -5.92
C GLU A 27 -7.72 -2.03 -5.09
N TYR A 28 -7.43 -0.81 -5.56
CA TYR A 28 -7.89 0.43 -4.95
C TYR A 28 -8.62 1.31 -5.96
N ASP A 29 -9.91 1.54 -5.71
CA ASP A 29 -10.79 2.30 -6.61
C ASP A 29 -10.92 3.79 -6.23
N GLY A 30 -10.39 4.19 -5.08
CA GLY A 30 -10.56 5.54 -4.51
C GLY A 30 -11.82 5.71 -3.67
N SER A 31 -12.55 4.63 -3.35
CA SER A 31 -13.72 4.70 -2.49
C SER A 31 -13.34 4.91 -1.02
N ALA A 32 -14.21 5.58 -0.27
CA ALA A 32 -14.05 5.78 1.18
C ALA A 32 -14.16 4.48 2.01
N ARG A 33 -14.38 3.32 1.36
CA ARG A 33 -14.46 2.00 2.01
C ARG A 33 -13.10 1.53 2.51
N HIS A 34 -12.02 1.95 1.86
CA HIS A 34 -10.66 1.56 2.18
C HIS A 34 -9.79 2.81 2.36
N SER A 35 -8.98 2.84 3.42
CA SER A 35 -8.05 3.94 3.62
C SER A 35 -6.92 3.87 2.59
N ILE A 36 -6.65 4.97 1.88
CA ILE A 36 -5.49 5.07 0.99
C ILE A 36 -4.18 4.79 1.73
N THR A 37 -4.06 5.23 2.99
CA THR A 37 -2.85 5.03 3.80
C THR A 37 -2.61 3.56 4.09
N GLU A 38 -3.65 2.83 4.54
CA GLU A 38 -3.58 1.41 4.84
C GLU A 38 -3.30 0.59 3.58
N TRP A 39 -3.92 0.99 2.47
CA TRP A 39 -3.67 0.37 1.19
C TRP A 39 -2.21 0.54 0.74
N LEU A 40 -1.67 1.76 0.81
CA LEU A 40 -0.27 2.04 0.48
C LEU A 40 0.70 1.25 1.36
N GLU A 41 0.44 1.15 2.67
CA GLU A 41 1.24 0.34 3.59
C GLU A 41 1.24 -1.16 3.19
N LYS A 42 0.07 -1.69 2.79
CA LYS A 42 -0.04 -3.08 2.30
C LYS A 42 0.74 -3.29 1.01
N VAL A 43 0.68 -2.35 0.06
CA VAL A 43 1.47 -2.38 -1.18
C VAL A 43 2.96 -2.41 -0.86
N GLU A 44 3.42 -1.51 0.03
CA GLU A 44 4.83 -1.45 0.42
C GLU A 44 5.30 -2.73 1.11
N LEU A 45 4.49 -3.34 1.97
CA LEU A 45 4.80 -4.63 2.60
C LEU A 45 4.84 -5.76 1.57
N ALA A 46 3.86 -5.82 0.67
CA ALA A 46 3.77 -6.84 -0.37
C ALA A 46 4.95 -6.79 -1.36
N CYS A 47 5.50 -5.61 -1.62
CA CYS A 47 6.70 -5.42 -2.44
C CYS A 47 8.00 -5.72 -1.67
N ARG A 48 8.06 -5.38 -0.37
CA ARG A 48 9.24 -5.62 0.47
C ARG A 48 9.53 -7.11 0.68
N LEU A 49 8.50 -7.93 0.90
CA LEU A 49 8.65 -9.37 1.16
C LEU A 49 9.39 -10.15 0.05
N PRO A 50 9.09 -9.94 -1.25
CA PRO A 50 9.86 -10.53 -2.36
C PRO A 50 11.14 -9.75 -2.73
N GLY A 51 11.37 -8.57 -2.13
CA GLY A 51 12.51 -7.70 -2.44
C GLY A 51 12.37 -6.99 -3.79
N ILE A 52 11.17 -6.48 -4.07
CA ILE A 52 10.84 -5.73 -5.28
C ILE A 52 10.72 -4.26 -4.89
N ASP A 53 11.60 -3.43 -5.43
CA ASP A 53 11.68 -2.01 -5.08
C ASP A 53 10.94 -1.10 -6.06
N ASP A 54 10.30 -1.66 -7.10
CA ASP A 54 9.64 -0.89 -8.15
C ASP A 54 8.17 -0.57 -7.82
N LEU A 55 7.98 0.25 -6.80
CA LEU A 55 6.65 0.73 -6.41
C LEU A 55 5.97 1.56 -7.52
N ALA A 56 6.76 2.19 -8.39
CA ALA A 56 6.25 3.04 -9.47
C ALA A 56 5.46 2.25 -10.51
N THR A 57 5.78 0.96 -10.71
CA THR A 57 5.02 0.08 -11.59
C THR A 57 3.93 -0.70 -10.87
N VAL A 58 4.15 -1.09 -9.61
CA VAL A 58 3.17 -1.88 -8.86
C VAL A 58 1.94 -1.07 -8.48
N ILE A 59 2.11 0.19 -8.03
CA ILE A 59 0.99 1.03 -7.59
C ILE A 59 -0.04 1.18 -8.72
N PRO A 60 0.31 1.65 -9.94
CA PRO A 60 -0.67 1.90 -10.99
C PRO A 60 -1.42 0.65 -11.46
N LEU A 61 -0.79 -0.52 -11.45
CA LEU A 61 -1.42 -1.78 -11.85
C LEU A 61 -2.58 -2.20 -10.94
N GLN A 62 -2.58 -1.68 -9.71
CA GLN A 62 -3.58 -2.00 -8.68
C GLN A 62 -4.60 -0.89 -8.47
N LEU A 63 -4.46 0.23 -9.18
CA LEU A 63 -5.44 1.29 -9.15
C LEU A 63 -6.54 1.00 -10.15
N THR A 64 -7.78 1.23 -9.72
CA THR A 64 -8.96 1.17 -10.58
C THR A 64 -9.79 2.43 -10.39
N GLY A 65 -10.83 2.60 -11.22
CA GLY A 65 -11.81 3.68 -11.07
C GLY A 65 -11.21 5.08 -10.91
N GLY A 66 -11.65 5.80 -9.87
CA GLY A 66 -11.23 7.17 -9.61
C GLY A 66 -9.76 7.29 -9.25
N ALA A 67 -9.19 6.29 -8.57
CA ALA A 67 -7.78 6.32 -8.20
C ALA A 67 -6.85 6.23 -9.43
N PHE A 68 -7.20 5.39 -10.40
CA PHE A 68 -6.45 5.32 -11.66
C PHE A 68 -6.58 6.62 -12.46
N ALA A 69 -7.74 7.28 -12.43
CA ALA A 69 -7.92 8.57 -13.09
C ALA A 69 -7.01 9.67 -12.51
N VAL A 70 -6.82 9.71 -11.18
CA VAL A 70 -5.86 10.63 -10.52
C VAL A 70 -4.43 10.34 -10.98
N TYR A 71 -4.03 9.07 -11.07
CA TYR A 71 -2.72 8.69 -11.58
C TYR A 71 -2.50 9.15 -13.04
N MET A 72 -3.50 8.99 -13.90
CA MET A 72 -3.45 9.43 -15.31
C MET A 72 -3.34 10.95 -15.48
N GLN A 73 -3.71 11.75 -14.47
CA GLN A 73 -3.57 13.21 -14.50
C GLN A 73 -2.15 13.67 -14.16
N LEU A 74 -1.28 12.79 -13.66
CA LEU A 74 0.11 13.10 -13.37
C LEU A 74 0.94 13.22 -14.64
N THR A 75 1.97 14.06 -14.60
CA THR A 75 2.97 14.16 -15.67
C THR A 75 3.77 12.85 -15.79
N ALA A 76 4.35 12.57 -16.96
CA ALA A 76 5.14 11.34 -17.17
C ALA A 76 6.35 11.25 -16.22
N GLU A 77 6.87 12.39 -15.80
CA GLU A 77 7.98 12.56 -14.87
C GLU A 77 7.52 12.24 -13.44
N ASP A 78 6.31 12.66 -13.06
CA ASP A 78 5.75 12.38 -11.74
C ASP A 78 5.29 10.93 -11.61
N GLN A 79 4.83 10.30 -12.70
CA GLN A 79 4.45 8.88 -12.72
C GLN A 79 5.64 7.95 -12.46
N LYS A 80 6.86 8.36 -12.83
CA LYS A 80 8.10 7.60 -12.57
C LYS A 80 8.58 7.71 -11.12
N ASP A 81 8.07 8.69 -10.36
CA ASP A 81 8.44 8.92 -8.98
C ASP A 81 7.37 8.35 -8.03
N PRO A 82 7.65 7.22 -7.36
CA PRO A 82 6.67 6.59 -6.47
C PRO A 82 6.29 7.51 -5.30
N ALA A 83 7.17 8.41 -4.85
CA ALA A 83 6.85 9.36 -3.79
C ALA A 83 5.80 10.38 -4.26
N LYS A 84 5.88 10.85 -5.51
CA LYS A 84 4.90 11.78 -6.08
C LYS A 84 3.56 11.11 -6.35
N VAL A 85 3.56 9.89 -6.88
CA VAL A 85 2.33 9.10 -7.07
C VAL A 85 1.62 8.90 -5.72
N LYS A 86 2.35 8.44 -4.69
CA LYS A 86 1.78 8.29 -3.34
C LYS A 86 1.22 9.58 -2.78
N LYS A 87 1.95 10.69 -2.96
CA LYS A 87 1.50 12.02 -2.51
C LYS A 87 0.22 12.45 -3.22
N ALA A 88 0.11 12.27 -4.53
CA ALA A 88 -1.07 12.63 -5.30
C ALA A 88 -2.31 11.83 -4.90
N LEU A 89 -2.16 10.50 -4.76
CA LEU A 89 -3.24 9.63 -4.29
C LEU A 89 -3.67 9.97 -2.87
N THR A 90 -2.71 10.20 -1.98
CA THR A 90 -2.98 10.63 -0.60
C THR A 90 -3.74 11.96 -0.61
N ALA A 91 -3.30 12.96 -1.39
CA ALA A 91 -3.99 14.25 -1.47
C ALA A 91 -5.43 14.13 -2.02
N ALA A 92 -5.68 13.20 -2.95
CA ALA A 92 -7.00 13.02 -3.55
C ALA A 92 -7.98 12.22 -2.68
N PHE A 93 -7.49 11.23 -1.91
CA PHE A 93 -8.32 10.24 -1.23
C PHE A 93 -8.14 10.17 0.29
N THR A 94 -7.30 11.02 0.89
CA THR A 94 -7.21 11.08 2.36
C THR A 94 -8.56 11.51 2.92
N VAL A 95 -9.01 10.77 3.92
CA VAL A 95 -10.19 11.12 4.69
C VAL A 95 -9.92 12.45 5.38
N ASP A 96 -10.73 13.45 5.07
CA ASP A 96 -10.66 14.76 5.71
C ASP A 96 -10.77 14.63 7.23
N SER A 97 -9.94 15.37 7.97
CA SER A 97 -9.89 15.28 9.44
C SER A 97 -11.23 15.59 10.10
N PHE A 98 -12.06 16.43 9.48
CA PHE A 98 -13.42 16.70 9.92
C PHE A 98 -14.32 15.46 9.77
N ILE A 99 -14.23 14.75 8.65
CA ILE A 99 -15.00 13.52 8.41
C ILE A 99 -14.57 12.41 9.37
N ALA A 100 -13.27 12.26 9.64
CA ALA A 100 -12.77 11.31 10.62
C ALA A 100 -13.28 11.62 12.04
N TYR A 101 -13.35 12.91 12.41
CA TYR A 101 -13.93 13.35 13.68
C TYR A 101 -15.43 13.04 13.77
N GLU A 102 -16.20 13.36 12.73
CA GLU A 102 -17.63 13.03 12.66
C GLU A 102 -17.89 11.52 12.78
N GLN A 103 -17.07 10.69 12.11
CA GLN A 103 -17.13 9.24 12.24
C GLN A 103 -16.79 8.78 13.65
N PHE A 104 -15.80 9.39 14.31
CA PHE A 104 -15.43 9.06 15.68
C PHE A 104 -16.55 9.36 16.68
N VAL A 105 -17.15 10.56 16.60
CA VAL A 105 -18.21 10.99 17.53
C VAL A 105 -19.52 10.21 17.29
N SER A 106 -19.82 9.86 16.04
CA SER A 106 -21.01 9.07 15.70
C SER A 106 -20.86 7.56 16.00
N ARG A 107 -19.65 7.08 16.28
CA ARG A 107 -19.38 5.66 16.48
C ARG A 107 -19.93 5.16 17.82
N LYS A 108 -20.83 4.18 17.76
CA LYS A 108 -21.39 3.48 18.93
C LYS A 108 -21.04 2.00 18.89
N LEU A 109 -20.73 1.41 20.04
CA LEU A 109 -20.47 -0.03 20.16
C LEU A 109 -21.70 -0.81 19.69
N ARG A 110 -21.51 -1.78 18.80
CA ARG A 110 -22.58 -2.63 18.27
C ARG A 110 -22.79 -3.83 19.20
N ALA A 111 -24.00 -4.40 19.20
CA ALA A 111 -24.36 -5.51 20.09
C ALA A 111 -23.55 -6.79 19.83
N ASP A 112 -23.06 -6.95 18.60
CA ASP A 112 -22.29 -8.09 18.09
C ASP A 112 -20.78 -7.83 18.01
N GLU A 113 -20.32 -6.67 18.46
CA GLU A 113 -18.93 -6.25 18.34
C GLU A 113 -18.15 -6.43 19.66
N PRO A 114 -16.98 -7.09 19.63
CA PRO A 114 -16.09 -7.15 20.78
C PRO A 114 -15.58 -5.74 21.18
N PRO A 115 -15.51 -5.42 22.49
CA PRO A 115 -15.03 -4.11 22.95
C PRO A 115 -13.64 -3.72 22.42
N ASP A 116 -12.73 -4.69 22.26
CA ASP A 116 -11.38 -4.43 21.75
C ASP A 116 -11.38 -3.98 20.28
N MET A 117 -12.28 -4.55 19.46
CA MET A 117 -12.44 -4.15 18.05
C MET A 117 -12.98 -2.72 17.95
N PHE A 118 -13.95 -2.38 18.80
CA PHE A 118 -14.49 -1.03 18.90
C PHE A 118 -13.41 -0.02 19.31
N LEU A 119 -12.61 -0.34 20.34
CA LEU A 119 -11.51 0.51 20.78
C LEU A 119 -10.41 0.64 19.72
N ALA A 120 -10.09 -0.42 18.99
CA ALA A 120 -9.14 -0.37 17.89
C ALA A 120 -9.61 0.60 16.80
N GLU A 121 -10.89 0.55 16.43
CA GLU A 121 -11.44 1.46 15.43
C GLU A 121 -11.51 2.91 15.93
N LEU A 122 -11.87 3.14 17.20
CA LEU A 122 -11.82 4.49 17.79
C LEU A 122 -10.40 5.06 17.79
N ARG A 123 -9.38 4.26 18.12
CA ARG A 123 -7.97 4.69 18.05
C ARG A 123 -7.56 5.02 16.62
N ARG A 124 -7.98 4.20 15.64
CA ARG A 124 -7.73 4.45 14.22
C ARG A 124 -8.33 5.79 13.78
N LEU A 125 -9.61 6.04 14.09
CA LEU A 125 -10.29 7.29 13.75
C LEU A 125 -9.65 8.50 14.47
N ALA A 126 -9.30 8.36 15.75
CA ALA A 126 -8.60 9.40 16.51
C ALA A 126 -7.23 9.77 15.94
N ALA A 127 -6.47 8.80 15.43
CA ALA A 127 -5.19 9.06 14.79
C ALA A 127 -5.34 9.89 13.50
N LEU A 128 -6.45 9.73 12.77
CA LEU A 128 -6.71 10.42 11.51
C LEU A 128 -6.99 11.93 11.68
N PHE A 129 -7.66 12.35 12.76
CA PHE A 129 -7.91 13.78 13.03
C PHE A 129 -7.01 14.39 14.11
N GLY A 130 -6.43 13.58 14.99
CA GLY A 130 -5.61 14.02 16.12
C GLY A 130 -4.10 13.93 15.90
N GLY A 131 -3.63 13.36 14.78
CA GLY A 131 -2.21 13.27 14.46
C GLY A 131 -1.38 12.36 15.37
N VAL A 132 -2.02 11.49 16.15
CA VAL A 132 -1.33 10.62 17.11
C VAL A 132 -0.67 9.47 16.34
N LYS A 133 0.63 9.64 16.01
CA LYS A 133 1.51 8.49 15.79
C LYS A 133 1.67 7.77 17.11
N ALA A 134 0.78 6.82 17.37
CA ALA A 134 0.81 6.06 18.61
C ALA A 134 2.01 5.10 18.58
N ASN A 135 3.15 5.58 19.06
CA ASN A 135 4.23 4.73 19.53
C ASN A 135 3.71 4.03 20.80
N PHE A 136 3.18 2.82 20.64
CA PHE A 136 3.04 1.90 21.76
C PHE A 136 4.32 1.08 21.83
N ALA A 137 5.24 1.54 22.68
CA ALA A 137 6.36 0.76 23.19
C ALA A 137 5.92 -0.07 24.40
#